data_AF-A0A7V8SY28-F1
#
_entry.id   AF-A0A7V8SY28-F1
#
_cell.length_a   1.000
_cell.length_b   1.000
_cell.length_c   1.000
_cell.angle_alpha   90.00
_cell.angle_beta   90.00
_cell.angle_gamma   90.00
#
_symmetry.space_group_name_H-M   'P 1'
#
loop_
_entity.id
_entity.type
_entity.pdbx_description
1 polymer ?
#
loop_
_entity_poly.entity_id
_entity_poly.type
_entity_poly.pdbx_seq_one_letter_code
_entity_poly.pdbx_strand_id
1 'polypeptide(L)'
;LLKNYKPFQGPKGLTLYDLFKKFDKTWALTNKSSTKYGRTSPDRTYEDAVKRRHDPWNFLFIAGMWFQDLFNYDFRRTEMCIIPYATQQGEISFCAYNTGIGWRKIIENMHKNATVAEWYRTHGKHDIYAKGKKVDLDSYEHSLKIDAEDAARVRHLEHDIPLTAAEEDRIRRKKAYEEQAKVRAIYEELVLKKLQPAVVQIGTVEDIAKAIPADFANAPVTPASASGNGNGQASDNGNGVAKTREPEKAARAVAGG
;
A
#
# COMPACT_ATOMS: atom_id res chain seq x y z
N LEU A 1 -23.02 22.78 -26.48
CA LEU A 1 -24.43 22.57 -26.07
C LEU A 1 -25.40 23.00 -27.18
N LEU A 2 -25.43 24.28 -27.54
CA LEU A 2 -26.32 24.83 -28.58
C LEU A 2 -26.22 24.11 -29.94
N LYS A 3 -25.00 23.77 -30.38
CA LYS A 3 -24.75 23.02 -31.62
C LYS A 3 -25.43 21.65 -31.68
N ASN A 4 -25.67 21.03 -30.52
CA ASN A 4 -26.21 19.66 -30.43
C ASN A 4 -27.68 19.64 -29.96
N TYR A 5 -28.27 20.81 -29.65
CA TYR A 5 -29.65 20.88 -29.21
C TYR A 5 -30.59 20.79 -30.41
N LYS A 6 -31.42 19.73 -30.45
CA LYS A 6 -32.42 19.51 -31.49
C LYS A 6 -33.82 19.58 -30.85
N PRO A 7 -34.58 20.67 -31.05
CA PRO A 7 -35.84 20.89 -30.34
C PRO A 7 -36.88 19.79 -30.59
N PHE A 8 -36.90 19.21 -31.78
CA PHE A 8 -37.84 18.13 -32.15
C PHE A 8 -37.42 16.73 -31.66
N GLN A 9 -36.17 16.57 -31.20
CA GLN A 9 -35.66 15.31 -30.65
C GLN A 9 -35.55 15.35 -29.11
N GLY A 10 -35.90 16.48 -28.49
CA GLY A 10 -35.87 16.65 -27.05
C GLY A 10 -37.14 16.14 -26.34
N PRO A 11 -37.09 16.00 -25.00
CA PRO A 11 -38.28 15.76 -24.19
C PRO A 11 -39.36 16.83 -24.43
N LYS A 12 -40.63 16.42 -24.46
CA LYS A 12 -41.77 17.35 -24.63
C LYS A 12 -41.72 18.43 -23.54
N GLY A 13 -41.74 19.70 -23.94
CA GLY A 13 -41.70 20.85 -23.03
C GLY A 13 -40.29 21.26 -22.57
N LEU A 14 -39.22 20.62 -23.02
CA LEU A 14 -37.86 21.15 -22.85
C LEU A 14 -37.57 22.08 -24.03
N THR A 15 -37.75 23.39 -23.84
CA THR A 15 -37.41 24.38 -24.85
C THR A 15 -35.97 24.88 -24.70
N LEU A 16 -35.45 25.55 -25.73
CA LEU A 16 -34.14 26.19 -25.64
C LEU A 16 -34.12 27.28 -24.55
N TYR A 17 -35.23 27.97 -24.35
CA TYR A 17 -35.40 28.94 -23.28
C TYR A 17 -35.31 28.27 -21.90
N ASP A 18 -35.93 27.10 -21.72
CA ASP A 18 -35.82 26.34 -20.47
C ASP A 18 -34.39 25.92 -20.20
N LEU A 19 -33.62 25.57 -21.24
CA LEU A 19 -32.20 25.27 -21.11
C LEU A 19 -31.41 26.50 -20.62
N PHE A 20 -31.61 27.67 -21.22
CA PHE A 20 -30.96 28.90 -20.75
C PHE A 20 -31.37 29.30 -19.34
N LYS A 21 -32.67 29.19 -19.01
CA LYS A 21 -33.20 29.42 -17.66
C LYS A 21 -32.55 28.48 -16.64
N LYS A 22 -32.30 27.22 -17.00
CA LYS A 22 -31.62 26.24 -16.15
C LYS A 22 -30.16 26.56 -15.94
N PHE A 23 -29.47 26.95 -17.00
CA PHE A 23 -28.08 27.39 -16.92
C PHE A 23 -27.97 28.59 -15.96
N ASP A 24 -28.79 29.62 -16.18
CA ASP A 24 -28.82 30.83 -15.36
C ASP A 24 -29.18 30.56 -13.88
N LYS A 25 -30.10 29.62 -13.62
CA LYS A 25 -30.49 29.20 -12.27
C LYS A 25 -29.43 28.36 -11.54
N THR A 26 -28.62 27.59 -12.27
CA THR A 26 -27.62 26.67 -11.69
C THR A 26 -26.30 27.39 -11.42
N TRP A 27 -25.87 28.24 -12.34
CA TRP A 27 -24.59 28.96 -12.26
C TRP A 27 -24.71 30.42 -11.84
N ALA A 28 -25.92 30.92 -11.60
CA ALA A 28 -26.16 32.32 -11.23
C ALA A 28 -25.49 33.32 -12.20
N LEU A 29 -25.61 33.04 -13.51
CA LEU A 29 -24.96 33.83 -14.57
C LEU A 29 -25.49 35.28 -14.65
N THR A 30 -26.75 35.51 -14.27
CA THR A 30 -27.32 36.85 -14.19
C THR A 30 -27.36 37.39 -12.76
N ASN A 31 -27.10 38.69 -12.61
CA ASN A 31 -27.11 39.40 -11.32
C ASN A 31 -28.45 39.33 -10.56
N LYS A 32 -29.54 38.91 -11.23
CA LYS A 32 -30.89 38.76 -10.65
C LYS A 32 -31.29 37.29 -10.44
N SER A 33 -30.37 36.34 -10.61
CA SER A 33 -30.69 34.90 -10.50
C SER A 33 -31.22 34.53 -9.10
N SER A 34 -30.69 35.15 -8.04
CA SER A 34 -31.11 34.91 -6.65
C SER A 34 -32.53 35.38 -6.36
N THR A 35 -32.96 36.53 -6.89
CA THR A 35 -34.33 37.04 -6.71
C THR A 35 -35.32 36.39 -7.67
N LYS A 36 -34.87 36.04 -8.87
CA LYS A 36 -35.71 35.44 -9.92
C LYS A 36 -35.99 33.96 -9.71
N TYR A 37 -35.02 33.20 -9.20
CA TYR A 37 -35.18 31.75 -9.01
C TYR A 37 -35.09 31.31 -7.54
N GLY A 38 -34.76 32.19 -6.61
CA GLY A 38 -34.56 31.87 -5.19
C GLY A 38 -33.10 31.54 -4.86
N ARG A 39 -32.67 31.95 -3.66
CA ARG A 39 -31.30 31.79 -3.14
C ARG A 39 -30.89 30.32 -2.93
N THR A 40 -29.61 30.03 -3.14
CA THR A 40 -28.95 28.74 -2.84
C THR A 40 -27.97 28.83 -1.67
N SER A 41 -27.73 30.03 -1.17
CA SER A 41 -26.87 30.30 -0.02
C SER A 41 -27.49 29.80 1.29
N PRO A 42 -26.71 29.67 2.38
CA PRO A 42 -27.19 29.19 3.67
C PRO A 42 -28.36 29.99 4.26
N ASP A 43 -28.52 31.27 3.88
CA ASP A 43 -29.60 32.18 4.29
C ASP A 43 -30.92 31.99 3.52
N ARG A 44 -31.10 30.88 2.79
CA ARG A 44 -32.32 30.66 1.98
C ARG A 44 -33.59 30.61 2.84
N THR A 45 -34.65 31.25 2.37
CA THR A 45 -35.99 31.18 2.99
C THR A 45 -36.82 30.01 2.46
N TYR A 46 -37.92 29.68 3.13
CA TYR A 46 -38.87 28.68 2.64
C TYR A 46 -39.45 29.06 1.27
N GLU A 47 -39.75 30.34 1.06
CA GLU A 47 -40.25 30.85 -0.23
C GLU A 47 -39.24 30.66 -1.37
N ASP A 48 -37.95 30.84 -1.09
CA ASP A 48 -36.89 30.58 -2.05
C ASP A 48 -36.85 29.10 -2.45
N ALA A 49 -37.05 28.19 -1.49
CA ALA A 49 -37.09 26.76 -1.76
C ALA A 49 -38.29 26.37 -2.64
N VAL A 50 -39.47 26.96 -2.38
CA VAL A 50 -40.68 26.73 -3.20
C VAL A 50 -40.49 27.28 -4.62
N LYS A 51 -39.96 28.51 -4.77
CA LYS A 51 -39.63 29.09 -6.08
C LYS A 51 -38.66 28.23 -6.89
N ARG A 52 -37.67 27.61 -6.23
CA ARG A 52 -36.74 26.68 -6.89
C ARG A 52 -37.39 25.34 -7.28
N ARG A 53 -38.38 24.86 -6.53
CA ARG A 53 -39.06 23.58 -6.79
C ARG A 53 -40.12 23.64 -7.88
N HIS A 54 -40.62 24.82 -8.25
CA HIS A 54 -41.61 25.00 -9.34
C HIS A 54 -41.06 24.62 -10.74
N ASP A 55 -39.83 24.15 -10.84
CA ASP A 55 -39.12 24.03 -12.09
C ASP A 55 -38.97 22.56 -12.49
N PRO A 56 -39.56 22.11 -13.61
CA PRO A 56 -39.81 20.68 -13.86
C PRO A 56 -38.55 19.87 -14.22
N TRP A 57 -37.45 20.52 -14.60
CA TRP A 57 -36.23 19.82 -15.02
C TRP A 57 -35.16 19.75 -13.91
N ASN A 58 -34.30 18.73 -13.92
CA ASN A 58 -33.07 18.73 -13.12
C ASN A 58 -31.86 18.88 -14.03
N PHE A 59 -30.79 19.48 -13.50
CA PHE A 59 -29.55 19.68 -14.25
C PHE A 59 -28.44 18.78 -13.68
N LEU A 60 -27.94 17.87 -14.52
CA LEU A 60 -26.77 17.04 -14.23
C LEU A 60 -25.70 17.38 -15.27
N PHE A 61 -24.50 17.69 -14.80
CA PHE A 61 -23.34 17.93 -15.66
C PHE A 61 -22.30 16.86 -15.42
N ILE A 62 -21.86 16.21 -16.50
CA ILE A 62 -20.82 15.19 -16.49
C ILE A 62 -19.63 15.75 -17.27
N ALA A 63 -18.52 16.00 -16.57
CA ALA A 63 -17.26 16.40 -17.17
C ALA A 63 -16.26 15.26 -17.06
N GLY A 64 -15.68 14.87 -18.20
CA GLY A 64 -14.54 13.97 -18.24
C GLY A 64 -13.24 14.77 -18.14
N MET A 65 -12.29 14.27 -17.35
CA MET A 65 -10.90 14.74 -17.35
C MET A 65 -10.00 13.61 -17.83
N TRP A 66 -9.02 13.94 -18.65
CA TRP A 66 -7.98 13.01 -19.09
C TRP A 66 -6.74 13.22 -18.21
N PHE A 67 -6.27 12.15 -17.58
CA PHE A 67 -5.06 12.19 -16.76
C PHE A 67 -3.82 12.15 -17.65
N GLN A 68 -2.86 13.04 -17.39
CA GLN A 68 -1.55 12.95 -18.05
C GLN A 68 -0.85 11.66 -17.65
N ASP A 69 -0.03 11.14 -18.54
CA ASP A 69 0.82 9.98 -18.25
C ASP A 69 2.08 10.46 -17.52
N LEU A 70 2.80 9.54 -16.88
CA LEU A 70 4.02 9.83 -16.15
C LEU A 70 5.12 10.39 -17.09
N PHE A 71 5.16 9.95 -18.34
CA PHE A 71 6.18 10.38 -19.31
C PHE A 71 5.97 11.82 -19.86
N ASN A 72 4.76 12.38 -19.72
CA ASN A 72 4.44 13.75 -20.14
C ASN A 72 3.88 14.60 -18.99
N TYR A 73 4.22 14.23 -17.77
CA TYR A 73 3.80 14.92 -16.55
C TYR A 73 4.55 16.26 -16.40
N ASP A 74 3.81 17.37 -16.27
CA ASP A 74 4.39 18.71 -16.10
C ASP A 74 4.25 19.16 -14.64
N PHE A 75 5.38 19.39 -13.97
CA PHE A 75 5.43 19.88 -12.59
C PHE A 75 4.76 21.24 -12.42
N ARG A 76 4.88 22.14 -13.40
CA ARG A 76 4.27 23.48 -13.32
C ARG A 76 2.75 23.42 -13.34
N ARG A 77 2.18 22.40 -13.97
CA ARG A 77 0.72 22.15 -13.92
C ARG A 77 0.28 21.62 -12.56
N THR A 78 1.16 20.92 -11.86
CA THR A 78 0.90 20.36 -10.52
C THR A 78 0.87 21.46 -9.47
N GLU A 79 1.75 22.45 -9.59
CA GLU A 79 1.80 23.64 -8.74
C GLU A 79 0.55 24.51 -8.87
N MET A 80 -0.07 24.55 -10.06
CA MET A 80 -1.33 25.27 -10.28
C MET A 80 -2.59 24.47 -9.91
N CYS A 81 -2.46 23.24 -9.40
CA CYS A 81 -3.62 22.42 -9.09
C CYS A 81 -4.37 22.97 -7.86
N ILE A 82 -5.53 23.57 -8.09
CA ILE A 82 -6.36 24.22 -7.07
C ILE A 82 -7.23 23.27 -6.24
N ILE A 83 -7.23 21.97 -6.56
CA ILE A 83 -8.08 20.98 -5.89
C ILE A 83 -7.25 20.30 -4.79
N PRO A 84 -7.51 20.59 -3.50
CA PRO A 84 -6.78 19.98 -2.41
C PRO A 84 -7.32 18.57 -2.11
N TYR A 85 -6.41 17.67 -1.77
CA TYR A 85 -6.67 16.36 -1.19
C TYR A 85 -6.07 16.30 0.21
N ALA A 86 -6.89 15.90 1.17
CA ALA A 86 -6.45 15.71 2.55
C ALA A 86 -5.77 14.34 2.68
N THR A 87 -4.59 14.33 3.26
CA THR A 87 -3.87 13.13 3.67
C THR A 87 -3.51 13.26 5.15
N GLN A 88 -3.10 12.17 5.77
CA GLN A 88 -2.67 12.17 7.17
C GLN A 88 -1.43 13.05 7.41
N GLN A 89 -0.66 13.33 6.36
CA GLN A 89 0.52 14.20 6.38
C GLN A 89 0.20 15.68 6.12
N GLY A 90 -1.05 16.01 5.77
CA GLY A 90 -1.46 17.34 5.38
C GLY A 90 -2.13 17.38 4.00
N GLU A 91 -2.23 18.58 3.43
CA GLU A 91 -2.88 18.80 2.15
C GLU A 91 -1.88 18.59 0.99
N ILE A 92 -2.32 17.83 -0.01
CA ILE A 92 -1.60 17.59 -1.27
C ILE A 92 -2.53 17.90 -2.43
N SER A 93 -2.02 18.41 -3.54
CA SER A 93 -2.88 18.68 -4.70
C SER A 93 -3.37 17.39 -5.36
N PHE A 94 -4.58 17.42 -5.94
CA PHE A 94 -5.17 16.30 -6.66
C PHE A 94 -4.24 15.73 -7.75
N CYS A 95 -3.59 16.61 -8.51
CA CYS A 95 -2.65 16.23 -9.58
C CYS A 95 -1.41 15.52 -9.02
N ALA A 96 -0.89 15.95 -7.87
CA ALA A 96 0.27 15.33 -7.25
C ALA A 96 -0.09 13.94 -6.69
N TYR A 97 -1.26 13.81 -6.07
CA TYR A 97 -1.69 12.55 -5.47
C TYR A 97 -2.00 11.46 -6.50
N ASN A 98 -2.81 11.77 -7.53
CA ASN A 98 -3.36 10.75 -8.44
C ASN A 98 -2.47 10.45 -9.65
N THR A 99 -1.77 11.45 -10.16
CA THR A 99 -1.21 11.42 -11.53
C THR A 99 0.30 11.60 -11.57
N GLY A 100 0.87 12.15 -10.49
CA GLY A 100 2.29 12.51 -10.44
C GLY A 100 3.22 11.34 -10.14
N ILE A 101 4.29 11.66 -9.44
CA ILE A 101 5.46 10.81 -9.16
C ILE A 101 5.16 9.62 -8.21
N GLY A 102 3.90 9.23 -8.05
CA GLY A 102 3.49 8.11 -7.20
C GLY A 102 3.30 8.45 -5.72
N TRP A 103 3.00 9.72 -5.39
CA TRP A 103 2.72 10.14 -4.01
C TRP A 103 1.65 9.28 -3.32
N ARG A 104 0.58 8.92 -4.04
CA ARG A 104 -0.41 7.95 -3.56
C ARG A 104 0.25 6.67 -3.05
N LYS A 105 1.12 6.06 -3.85
CA LYS A 105 1.76 4.78 -3.51
C LYS A 105 2.64 4.89 -2.26
N ILE A 106 3.27 6.04 -2.06
CA ILE A 106 4.08 6.30 -0.85
C ILE A 106 3.15 6.40 0.36
N ILE A 107 2.12 7.26 0.30
CA ILE A 107 1.19 7.49 1.41
C ILE A 107 0.42 6.22 1.77
N GLU A 108 -0.07 5.48 0.78
CA GLU A 108 -0.77 4.21 0.98
C GLU A 108 0.15 3.16 1.60
N ASN A 109 1.42 3.08 1.20
CA ASN A 109 2.36 2.13 1.81
C ASN A 109 2.76 2.54 3.23
N MET A 110 2.91 3.83 3.52
CA MET A 110 3.24 4.31 4.87
C MET A 110 2.14 4.00 5.88
N HIS A 111 0.86 4.12 5.48
CA HIS A 111 -0.30 3.91 6.37
C HIS A 111 -0.95 2.53 6.21
N LYS A 112 -0.28 1.61 5.55
CA LYS A 112 -0.80 0.25 5.38
C LYS A 112 -0.69 -0.51 6.70
N ASN A 113 -1.81 -0.74 7.37
CA ASN A 113 -1.83 -1.36 8.70
C ASN A 113 -1.55 -2.88 8.71
N ALA A 114 -1.77 -3.62 7.62
CA ALA A 114 -1.31 -5.00 7.45
C ALA A 114 -1.36 -5.42 5.98
N THR A 115 -0.44 -6.28 5.54
CA THR A 115 -0.64 -7.00 4.27
C THR A 115 -1.71 -8.07 4.43
N VAL A 116 -2.43 -8.40 3.35
CA VAL A 116 -3.39 -9.52 3.35
C VAL A 116 -2.70 -10.83 3.78
N ALA A 117 -1.42 -11.00 3.44
CA ALA A 117 -0.62 -12.14 3.87
C ALA A 117 -0.39 -12.17 5.40
N GLU A 118 -0.03 -11.05 6.02
CA GLU A 118 0.10 -10.97 7.49
C GLU A 118 -1.24 -11.14 8.20
N TRP A 119 -2.31 -10.59 7.64
CA TRP A 119 -3.66 -10.79 8.17
C TRP A 119 -4.04 -12.27 8.16
N TYR A 120 -3.81 -12.98 7.05
CA TYR A 120 -4.05 -14.43 6.97
C TYR A 120 -3.13 -15.25 7.87
N ARG A 121 -1.88 -14.81 8.09
CA ARG A 121 -0.96 -15.49 9.02
C ARG A 121 -1.43 -15.39 10.46
N THR A 122 -2.04 -14.26 10.84
CA THR A 122 -2.42 -13.96 12.24
C THR A 122 -3.85 -14.39 12.57
N HIS A 123 -4.77 -14.31 11.62
CA HIS A 123 -6.20 -14.56 11.83
C HIS A 123 -6.72 -15.78 11.07
N GLY A 124 -5.86 -16.46 10.30
CA GLY A 124 -6.28 -17.49 9.36
C GLY A 124 -6.97 -16.91 8.12
N LYS A 125 -7.16 -17.72 7.08
CA LYS A 125 -8.05 -17.36 5.98
C LYS A 125 -9.49 -17.55 6.44
N HIS A 126 -10.35 -16.59 6.13
CA HIS A 126 -11.78 -16.74 6.32
C HIS A 126 -12.32 -17.82 5.37
N ASP A 127 -13.24 -18.63 5.88
CA ASP A 127 -13.91 -19.67 5.12
C ASP A 127 -14.61 -19.07 3.89
N ILE A 128 -14.46 -19.74 2.74
CA ILE A 128 -15.10 -19.31 1.49
C ILE A 128 -16.54 -19.83 1.49
N TYR A 129 -17.51 -18.91 1.54
CA TYR A 129 -18.92 -19.23 1.42
C TYR A 129 -19.41 -18.92 0.01
N ALA A 130 -19.76 -19.95 -0.76
CA ALA A 130 -20.37 -19.80 -2.08
C ALA A 130 -21.89 -20.00 -1.97
N LYS A 131 -22.70 -18.98 -2.29
CA LYS A 131 -24.18 -19.03 -2.24
C LYS A 131 -24.74 -19.59 -0.91
N GLY A 132 -24.16 -19.21 0.22
CA GLY A 132 -24.62 -19.65 1.55
C GLY A 132 -24.33 -21.12 1.88
N LYS A 133 -23.53 -21.82 1.08
CA LYS A 133 -23.02 -23.16 1.40
C LYS A 133 -21.58 -23.06 1.88
N LYS A 134 -21.27 -23.75 2.98
CA LYS A 134 -19.89 -23.94 3.46
C LYS A 134 -19.19 -24.86 2.47
N VAL A 135 -18.06 -24.43 1.93
CA VAL A 135 -17.24 -25.23 1.00
C VAL A 135 -15.95 -25.58 1.73
N ASP A 136 -16.05 -26.52 2.67
CA ASP A 136 -14.86 -27.12 3.28
C ASP A 136 -14.19 -28.06 2.25
N LEU A 137 -12.87 -28.14 2.29
CA LEU A 137 -12.15 -29.15 1.53
C LEU A 137 -12.32 -30.50 2.25
N ASP A 138 -12.67 -31.55 1.52
CA ASP A 138 -12.84 -32.89 2.09
C ASP A 138 -11.53 -33.48 2.65
N SER A 139 -10.39 -33.00 2.16
CA SER A 139 -9.06 -33.38 2.64
C SER A 139 -8.06 -32.22 2.50
N TYR A 140 -7.22 -32.05 3.51
CA TYR A 140 -6.06 -31.14 3.49
C TYR A 140 -4.78 -31.85 3.01
N GLU A 141 -4.86 -33.13 2.67
CA GLU A 141 -3.72 -33.86 2.12
C GLU A 141 -3.46 -33.45 0.67
N HIS A 142 -2.46 -32.59 0.51
CA HIS A 142 -1.87 -32.25 -0.77
C HIS A 142 -0.70 -33.19 -1.09
N SER A 143 -0.74 -33.86 -2.23
CA SER A 143 0.43 -34.50 -2.83
C SER A 143 1.03 -33.58 -3.90
N LEU A 144 2.01 -32.77 -3.53
CA LEU A 144 2.81 -32.06 -4.53
C LEU A 144 3.88 -33.02 -5.06
N LYS A 145 3.65 -33.57 -6.26
CA LYS A 145 4.68 -34.32 -6.99
C LYS A 145 5.44 -33.32 -7.84
N ILE A 146 6.65 -32.99 -7.40
CA ILE A 146 7.57 -32.14 -8.17
C ILE A 146 8.16 -33.01 -9.27
N ASP A 147 8.01 -32.60 -10.52
CA ASP A 147 8.70 -33.25 -11.63
C ASP A 147 10.20 -32.95 -11.50
N ALA A 148 11.00 -34.00 -11.39
CA ALA A 148 12.44 -33.89 -11.19
C ALA A 148 13.13 -33.20 -12.38
N GLU A 149 12.61 -33.40 -13.60
CA GLU A 149 13.15 -32.79 -14.82
C GLU A 149 12.94 -31.27 -14.80
N ASP A 150 11.75 -30.82 -14.40
CA ASP A 150 11.44 -29.39 -14.31
C ASP A 150 12.14 -28.71 -13.14
N ALA A 151 12.29 -29.38 -12.00
CA ALA A 151 13.04 -28.85 -10.86
C ALA A 151 14.54 -28.73 -11.17
N ALA A 152 15.10 -29.63 -11.97
CA ALA A 152 16.49 -29.61 -12.40
C ALA A 152 16.74 -28.65 -13.58
N ARG A 153 15.69 -28.09 -14.20
CA ARG A 153 15.81 -27.18 -15.35
C ARG A 153 16.41 -25.85 -14.92
N VAL A 154 17.74 -25.72 -15.05
CA VAL A 154 18.44 -24.46 -14.84
C VAL A 154 18.36 -23.62 -16.11
N ARG A 155 17.94 -22.36 -15.99
CA ARG A 155 18.00 -21.40 -17.10
C ARG A 155 19.48 -21.06 -17.34
N HIS A 156 20.01 -21.46 -18.49
CA HIS A 156 21.33 -21.00 -18.94
C HIS A 156 21.21 -19.52 -19.34
N LEU A 157 21.80 -18.63 -18.53
CA LEU A 157 22.00 -17.24 -18.94
C LEU A 157 23.29 -17.18 -19.76
N GLU A 158 23.19 -16.81 -21.03
CA GLU A 158 24.38 -16.68 -21.89
C GLU A 158 25.27 -15.51 -21.46
N HIS A 159 24.71 -14.47 -20.82
CA HIS A 159 25.39 -13.21 -20.51
C HIS A 159 25.04 -12.73 -19.08
N ASP A 160 26.00 -12.07 -18.40
CA ASP A 160 25.84 -11.48 -17.04
C ASP A 160 25.03 -10.18 -17.00
N ILE A 161 24.22 -9.93 -18.03
CA ILE A 161 23.42 -8.71 -18.18
C ILE A 161 21.99 -9.03 -17.71
N PRO A 162 21.35 -8.18 -16.89
CA PRO A 162 19.95 -8.38 -16.53
C PRO A 162 19.07 -8.40 -17.78
N LEU A 163 18.22 -9.42 -17.90
CA LEU A 163 17.36 -9.63 -19.07
C LEU A 163 15.94 -9.09 -18.83
N THR A 164 15.58 -8.87 -17.57
CA THR A 164 14.25 -8.39 -17.17
C THR A 164 14.35 -7.10 -16.36
N ALA A 165 13.35 -6.23 -16.48
CA ALA A 165 13.24 -5.01 -15.68
C ALA A 165 13.28 -5.29 -14.16
N ALA A 166 12.74 -6.44 -13.73
CA ALA A 166 12.79 -6.87 -12.33
C ALA A 166 14.20 -7.28 -11.86
N GLU A 167 15.05 -7.80 -12.74
CA GLU A 167 16.47 -8.06 -12.46
C GLU A 167 17.26 -6.75 -12.41
N GLU A 168 17.04 -5.83 -13.36
CA GLU A 168 17.64 -4.50 -13.36
C GLU A 168 17.33 -3.74 -12.05
N ASP A 169 16.06 -3.71 -11.65
CA ASP A 169 15.62 -3.05 -10.42
C ASP A 169 16.17 -3.73 -9.16
N ARG A 170 16.37 -5.05 -9.16
CA ARG A 170 17.02 -5.75 -8.05
C ARG A 170 18.48 -5.39 -7.95
N ILE A 171 19.21 -5.36 -9.07
CA ILE A 171 20.62 -4.97 -9.12
C ILE A 171 20.77 -3.51 -8.68
N ARG A 172 19.92 -2.61 -9.18
CA ARG A 172 19.93 -1.19 -8.79
C ARG A 172 19.70 -1.02 -7.29
N ARG A 173 18.70 -1.72 -6.72
CA ARG A 173 18.43 -1.68 -5.27
C ARG A 173 19.59 -2.24 -4.45
N LYS A 174 20.20 -3.34 -4.90
CA LYS A 174 21.35 -3.95 -4.23
C LYS A 174 22.55 -2.98 -4.21
N LYS A 175 22.88 -2.38 -5.36
CA LYS A 175 23.95 -1.38 -5.47
C LYS A 175 23.70 -0.17 -4.57
N ALA A 176 22.49 0.38 -4.59
CA ALA A 176 22.13 1.51 -3.73
C ALA A 176 22.27 1.17 -2.23
N TYR A 177 21.91 -0.05 -1.82
CA TYR A 177 22.07 -0.50 -0.44
C TYR A 177 23.54 -0.67 -0.04
N GLU A 178 24.37 -1.23 -0.93
CA GLU A 178 25.82 -1.36 -0.72
C GLU A 178 26.51 0.01 -0.62
N GLU A 179 26.13 0.97 -1.48
CA GLU A 179 26.61 2.35 -1.41
C GLU A 179 26.21 3.03 -0.11
N GLN A 180 24.95 2.89 0.31
CA GLN A 180 24.46 3.41 1.59
C GLN A 180 25.23 2.80 2.78
N ALA A 181 25.52 1.50 2.75
CA ALA A 181 26.32 0.84 3.77
C ALA A 181 27.76 1.37 3.83
N LYS A 182 28.40 1.57 2.66
CA LYS A 182 29.75 2.18 2.58
C LYS A 182 29.78 3.60 3.12
N VAL A 183 28.82 4.44 2.73
CA VAL A 183 28.70 5.82 3.23
C VAL A 183 28.48 5.83 4.74
N ARG A 184 27.64 4.93 5.25
CA ARG A 184 27.40 4.79 6.70
C ARG A 184 28.66 4.38 7.45
N ALA A 185 29.45 3.44 6.92
CA ALA A 185 30.72 3.02 7.52
C ALA A 185 31.74 4.18 7.57
N ILE A 186 31.89 4.92 6.47
CA ILE A 186 32.76 6.11 6.40
C ILE A 186 32.30 7.17 7.42
N TYR A 187 31.00 7.40 7.54
CA TYR A 187 30.44 8.34 8.51
C TYR A 187 30.70 7.89 9.97
N GLU A 188 30.54 6.61 10.27
CA GLU A 188 30.82 6.05 11.59
C GLU A 188 32.30 6.18 11.99
N GLU A 189 33.22 6.07 11.02
CA GLU A 189 34.66 6.27 11.22
C GLU A 189 35.02 7.75 11.39
N LEU A 190 34.63 8.61 10.43
CA LEU A 190 35.10 9.99 10.36
C LEU A 190 34.38 10.93 11.35
N VAL A 191 33.08 10.74 11.55
CA VAL A 191 32.25 11.64 12.35
C VAL A 191 32.06 11.10 13.76
N LEU A 192 31.73 9.81 13.90
CA LEU A 192 31.49 9.20 15.21
C LEU A 192 32.75 8.68 15.90
N LYS A 193 33.90 8.62 15.20
CA LYS A 193 35.20 8.14 15.74
C LYS A 193 35.09 6.81 16.50
N LYS A 194 34.20 5.91 16.07
CA LYS A 194 34.11 4.57 16.67
C LYS A 194 35.39 3.81 16.34
N LEU A 195 36.00 3.17 17.35
CA LEU A 195 37.12 2.25 17.12
C LEU A 195 36.63 1.14 16.17
N GLN A 196 37.32 0.96 15.05
CA GLN A 196 37.11 -0.17 14.14
C GLN A 196 37.11 -1.47 14.96
N PRO A 197 36.15 -2.40 14.76
CA PRO A 197 36.20 -3.67 15.44
C PRO A 197 37.54 -4.35 15.10
N ALA A 198 38.28 -4.76 16.13
CA ALA A 198 39.54 -5.46 15.95
C ALA A 198 39.28 -6.68 15.08
N VAL A 199 39.73 -6.64 13.82
CA VAL A 199 39.66 -7.77 12.91
C VAL A 199 40.53 -8.85 13.54
N VAL A 200 39.91 -9.84 14.17
CA VAL A 200 40.62 -11.03 14.64
C VAL A 200 41.10 -11.72 13.37
N GLN A 201 42.42 -11.62 13.11
CA GLN A 201 43.03 -12.36 12.03
C GLN A 201 42.88 -13.85 12.37
N ILE A 202 41.98 -14.51 11.66
CA ILE A 202 41.92 -15.96 11.66
C ILE A 202 43.26 -16.42 11.07
N GLY A 203 44.00 -17.24 11.80
CA GLY A 203 45.30 -17.78 11.37
C GLY A 203 45.22 -18.46 10.01
N THR A 204 46.37 -18.86 9.47
CA THR A 204 46.41 -19.49 8.15
C THR A 204 45.60 -20.78 8.14
N VAL A 205 45.25 -21.28 6.96
CA VAL A 205 44.47 -22.53 6.81
C VAL A 205 45.14 -23.71 7.50
N GLU A 206 46.47 -23.69 7.65
CA GLU A 206 47.22 -24.68 8.43
C GLU A 206 46.98 -24.59 9.94
N ASP A 207 46.75 -23.39 10.48
CA ASP A 207 46.47 -23.17 11.90
C ASP A 207 45.04 -23.59 12.26
N ILE A 208 44.09 -23.38 11.33
CA ILE A 208 42.71 -23.85 11.47
C ILE A 208 42.65 -25.38 11.49
N ALA A 209 43.49 -26.05 10.68
CA ALA A 209 43.55 -27.52 10.63
C ALA A 209 44.18 -28.16 11.89
N LYS A 210 44.99 -27.41 12.66
CA LYS A 210 45.57 -27.86 13.93
C LYS A 210 44.69 -27.57 15.15
N ALA A 211 43.65 -26.76 15.01
CA ALA A 211 42.76 -26.43 16.12
C ALA A 211 41.86 -27.63 16.47
N ILE A 212 42.07 -28.21 17.64
CA ILE A 212 41.19 -29.25 18.20
C ILE A 212 39.91 -28.54 18.68
N PRO A 213 38.71 -28.96 18.24
CA PRO A 213 37.47 -28.37 18.74
C PRO A 213 37.35 -28.62 20.25
N ALA A 214 37.10 -27.56 21.02
CA ALA A 214 36.88 -27.68 22.46
C ALA A 214 35.58 -28.44 22.73
N ASP A 215 35.64 -29.45 23.61
CA ASP A 215 34.47 -30.19 24.09
C ASP A 215 33.61 -29.29 25.00
N PHE A 216 32.53 -28.74 24.44
CA PHE A 216 31.56 -27.92 25.19
C PHE A 216 30.55 -28.74 26.00
N ALA A 217 30.82 -30.02 26.26
CA ALA A 217 29.87 -30.91 26.94
C ALA A 217 29.59 -30.51 28.40
N ASN A 218 30.44 -29.70 29.06
CA ASN A 218 30.28 -29.36 30.49
C ASN A 218 30.65 -27.91 30.84
N ALA A 219 30.20 -26.93 30.07
CA ALA A 219 30.27 -25.52 30.50
C ALA A 219 28.94 -25.09 31.13
N PRO A 220 28.92 -24.52 32.36
CA PRO A 220 27.69 -24.00 32.96
C PRO A 220 27.21 -22.79 32.17
N VAL A 221 26.02 -22.89 31.59
CA VAL A 221 25.36 -21.76 30.90
C VAL A 221 24.64 -20.92 31.96
N THR A 222 25.20 -19.78 32.33
CA THR A 222 24.46 -18.73 33.05
C THR A 222 23.64 -17.92 32.05
N PRO A 223 22.30 -17.91 32.10
CA PRO A 223 21.50 -17.07 31.22
C PRO A 223 21.64 -15.60 31.63
N ALA A 224 22.26 -14.78 30.78
CA ALA A 224 22.24 -13.32 30.93
C ALA A 224 20.86 -12.75 30.54
N SER A 225 20.41 -11.74 31.29
CA SER A 225 19.10 -11.11 31.12
C SER A 225 18.93 -10.45 29.75
N ALA A 226 17.75 -10.63 29.16
CA ALA A 226 17.35 -10.05 27.89
C ALA A 226 17.40 -8.52 27.89
N SER A 227 18.08 -7.94 26.90
CA SER A 227 17.92 -6.55 26.49
C SER A 227 17.91 -6.47 24.96
N GLY A 228 16.70 -6.32 24.41
CA GLY A 228 16.38 -5.41 23.30
C GLY A 228 16.94 -5.65 21.89
N ASN A 229 16.00 -5.93 20.98
CA ASN A 229 15.96 -5.56 19.55
C ASN A 229 16.93 -6.22 18.56
N GLY A 230 16.38 -7.12 17.75
CA GLY A 230 16.95 -7.54 16.47
C GLY A 230 15.96 -8.37 15.64
N ASN A 231 15.28 -7.73 14.70
CA ASN A 231 14.46 -8.37 13.67
C ASN A 231 15.34 -9.31 12.82
N GLY A 232 15.08 -10.61 12.88
CA GLY A 232 15.74 -11.63 12.05
C GLY A 232 14.75 -12.71 11.67
N GLN A 233 14.28 -12.66 10.43
CA GLN A 233 13.53 -13.75 9.81
C GLN A 233 14.46 -14.97 9.67
N ALA A 234 14.10 -16.08 10.31
CA ALA A 234 14.66 -17.39 10.00
C ALA A 234 13.53 -18.28 9.48
N SER A 235 13.60 -18.60 8.20
CA SER A 235 12.84 -19.69 7.58
C SER A 235 13.48 -21.01 8.01
N ASP A 236 12.79 -21.78 8.85
CA ASP A 236 13.17 -23.15 9.13
C ASP A 236 12.08 -24.09 8.62
N ASN A 237 12.49 -24.93 7.67
CA ASN A 237 11.68 -25.95 7.02
C ASN A 237 12.21 -27.28 7.56
N GLY A 238 11.61 -27.77 8.65
CA GLY A 238 12.09 -28.96 9.36
C GLY A 238 10.92 -29.77 9.90
N ASN A 239 10.54 -30.80 9.16
CA ASN A 239 9.51 -31.77 9.50
C ASN A 239 9.99 -32.67 10.64
N GLY A 240 9.40 -32.54 11.84
CA GLY A 240 9.77 -33.32 13.03
C GLY A 240 8.58 -33.51 13.98
N VAL A 241 7.97 -34.70 13.88
CA VAL A 241 6.96 -35.34 14.73
C VAL A 241 6.66 -34.66 16.08
N ALA A 242 5.46 -34.08 16.20
CA ALA A 242 4.91 -33.57 17.44
C ALA A 242 4.49 -34.71 18.38
N LYS A 243 5.09 -34.77 19.57
CA LYS A 243 4.58 -35.54 20.71
C LYS A 243 3.54 -34.68 21.45
N THR A 244 2.31 -35.17 21.50
CA THR A 244 1.16 -34.56 22.17
C THR A 244 1.41 -34.34 23.67
N ARG A 245 1.18 -33.11 24.15
CA ARG A 245 0.99 -32.81 25.57
C ARG A 245 -0.51 -32.59 25.80
N GLU A 246 -1.08 -33.36 26.71
CA GLU A 246 -2.48 -33.24 27.15
C GLU A 246 -2.71 -31.93 27.92
N PRO A 247 -3.95 -31.40 27.92
CA PRO A 247 -4.30 -30.19 28.66
C PRO A 247 -4.65 -30.50 30.13
N GLU A 248 -3.83 -30.03 31.07
CA GLU A 248 -4.17 -30.02 32.49
C GLU A 248 -5.12 -28.85 32.81
N LYS A 249 -6.20 -29.16 33.52
CA LYS A 249 -7.30 -28.26 33.90
C LYS A 249 -6.88 -27.27 34.99
N ALA A 250 -7.56 -26.12 34.95
CA ALA A 250 -7.50 -25.03 35.91
C ALA A 250 -7.65 -25.42 37.39
N ALA A 251 -6.88 -24.75 38.25
CA ALA A 251 -7.23 -24.50 39.64
C ALA A 251 -7.05 -23.01 39.95
N ARG A 252 -8.19 -22.39 40.25
CA ARG A 252 -8.37 -21.04 40.80
C ARG A 252 -7.81 -21.02 42.23
N ALA A 253 -7.04 -20.01 42.58
CA ALA A 253 -6.78 -19.66 43.98
C ALA A 253 -7.19 -18.20 44.22
N VAL A 254 -8.22 -18.04 45.06
CA VAL A 254 -8.65 -16.79 45.70
C VAL A 254 -8.31 -16.93 47.19
N ALA A 255 -8.11 -15.79 47.83
CA ALA A 255 -7.84 -15.51 49.26
C ALA A 255 -6.35 -15.53 49.62
N GLY A 256 -5.80 -14.54 50.31
CA GLY A 256 -6.39 -13.37 50.99
C GLY A 256 -5.31 -12.75 51.88
N GLY A 257 -5.52 -11.48 52.29
CA GLY A 257 -4.65 -10.72 53.18
C GLY A 257 -4.58 -9.27 52.79
#